data_AF-A0A7W0FJX0-F1
#
_entry.id   AF-A0A7W0FJX0-F1
#
_cell.length_a   1.000
_cell.length_b   1.000
_cell.length_c   1.000
_cell.angle_alpha   90.00
_cell.angle_beta   90.00
_cell.angle_gamma   90.00
#
_symmetry.space_group_name_H-M   'P 1'
#
loop_
_entity.id
_entity.type
_entity.pdbx_description
1 polymer ?
#
loop_
_entity_poly.entity_id
_entity_poly.type
_entity_poly.pdbx_seq_one_letter_code
_entity_poly.pdbx_strand_id
1 'polypeptide(L)'
;MQVTQDLIQAQVERTERARSAILAGKFLVTRTSPQQWTVKNGDKSPYVISLKPSQSDFVGNDWTCTCLDFQQRGPLILCKHIEGVRLLEAAQNQTPQLTEKENHMNDSIPSNEGSLGDRLSRILWELRQPLDMSRVKRRQAPGMGSVPYLEGYDVIDRANSIFGFTWSFDLVGEPVIVRWQKKVLIWNQQEKRKVPSLDAIGNVLVEEVGLVYITGKVTVDLDGKLYCHADLGRCVFTGDTPEALDMALAGSATDCLKRCFRQMGEQFGNSLYDKEIAQNAGLEQNRSTGANSPTASQSTRPVVSTPVPTLPVVRKYGDGVSVNGNASEQEAFDQFKDRTGKAPSSKDELRTWLTGQRSTTTPASVAA
;
A
#
# COMPACT_ATOMS: atom_id res chain seq x y z
N MET A 1 34.23 -43.59 -8.45
CA MET A 1 35.15 -42.74 -9.23
C MET A 1 35.65 -41.64 -8.30
N GLN A 2 36.93 -41.66 -7.93
CA GLN A 2 37.53 -40.55 -7.20
C GLN A 2 37.55 -39.33 -8.14
N VAL A 3 36.73 -38.32 -7.83
CA VAL A 3 36.89 -37.00 -8.45
C VAL A 3 38.29 -36.55 -8.07
N THR A 4 39.19 -36.48 -9.05
CA THR A 4 40.57 -36.08 -8.79
C THR A 4 40.58 -34.63 -8.32
N GLN A 5 41.46 -34.31 -7.37
CA GLN A 5 41.61 -32.96 -6.82
C GLN A 5 41.80 -31.90 -7.92
N ASP A 6 42.41 -32.31 -9.04
CA ASP A 6 42.58 -31.50 -10.26
C ASP A 6 41.25 -31.11 -10.93
N LEU A 7 40.26 -32.01 -10.98
CA LEU A 7 38.94 -31.70 -11.55
C LEU A 7 38.18 -30.69 -10.69
N ILE A 8 38.31 -30.81 -9.36
CA ILE A 8 37.70 -29.87 -8.41
C ILE A 8 38.33 -28.48 -8.59
N GLN A 9 39.66 -28.41 -8.61
CA GLN A 9 40.38 -27.15 -8.80
C GLN A 9 40.03 -26.51 -10.16
N ALA A 10 39.99 -27.30 -11.23
CA ALA A 10 39.63 -26.83 -12.56
C ALA A 10 38.17 -26.36 -12.66
N GLN A 11 37.25 -26.91 -11.87
CA GLN A 11 35.88 -26.44 -11.76
C GLN A 11 35.82 -25.10 -11.00
N VAL A 12 36.54 -24.97 -9.88
CA VAL A 12 36.63 -23.73 -9.09
C VAL A 12 37.11 -22.56 -9.95
N GLU A 13 38.18 -22.75 -10.73
CA GLU A 13 38.70 -21.72 -11.65
C GLU A 13 37.67 -21.27 -12.71
N ARG A 14 36.77 -22.16 -13.13
CA ARG A 14 35.70 -21.82 -14.10
C ARG A 14 34.59 -21.04 -13.43
N THR A 15 34.21 -21.44 -12.22
CA THR A 15 33.22 -20.73 -11.41
C THR A 15 33.72 -19.31 -11.05
N GLU A 16 35.00 -19.16 -10.70
CA GLU A 16 35.60 -17.84 -10.44
C GLU A 16 35.63 -16.95 -11.69
N ARG A 17 36.05 -17.50 -12.84
CA ARG A 17 36.01 -16.75 -14.11
C ARG A 17 34.59 -16.34 -14.51
N ALA A 18 33.58 -17.13 -14.17
CA ALA A 18 32.19 -16.77 -14.36
C ALA A 18 31.78 -15.60 -13.45
N ARG A 19 32.09 -15.70 -12.15
CA ARG A 19 31.84 -14.63 -11.16
C ARG A 19 32.49 -13.32 -11.55
N SER A 20 33.78 -13.32 -11.91
CA SER A 20 34.49 -12.11 -12.33
C SER A 20 33.87 -11.48 -13.58
N ALA A 21 33.38 -12.29 -14.53
CA ALA A 21 32.75 -11.77 -15.75
C ALA A 21 31.35 -11.18 -15.50
N ILE A 22 30.60 -11.73 -14.54
CA ILE A 22 29.33 -11.18 -14.06
C ILE A 22 29.58 -9.83 -13.37
N LEU A 23 30.51 -9.79 -12.40
CA LEU A 23 30.84 -8.56 -11.66
C LEU A 23 31.35 -7.44 -12.56
N ALA A 24 32.06 -7.79 -13.63
CA ALA A 24 32.54 -6.82 -14.62
C ALA A 24 31.46 -6.36 -15.64
N GLY A 25 30.20 -6.81 -15.51
CA GLY A 25 29.11 -6.48 -16.43
C GLY A 25 29.29 -7.07 -17.85
N LYS A 26 30.19 -8.04 -18.03
CA LYS A 26 30.50 -8.61 -19.35
C LYS A 26 29.56 -9.74 -19.73
N PHE A 27 28.95 -10.41 -18.76
CA PHE A 27 27.99 -11.49 -19.00
C PHE A 27 26.57 -10.93 -19.12
N LEU A 28 26.05 -10.92 -20.34
CA LEU A 28 24.62 -10.73 -20.59
C LEU A 28 23.99 -12.11 -20.78
N VAL A 29 23.16 -12.52 -19.82
CA VAL A 29 22.46 -13.81 -19.84
C VAL A 29 20.98 -13.56 -20.12
N THR A 30 20.48 -14.17 -21.18
CA THR A 30 19.08 -14.04 -21.61
C THR A 30 18.46 -15.42 -21.66
N ARG A 31 17.35 -15.62 -20.96
CA ARG A 31 16.59 -16.87 -21.00
C ARG A 31 15.73 -16.88 -22.27
N THR A 32 15.94 -17.86 -23.15
CA THR A 32 15.19 -18.00 -24.41
C THR A 32 14.07 -19.03 -24.30
N SER A 33 14.17 -19.99 -23.38
CA SER A 33 13.11 -20.94 -23.07
C SER A 33 13.25 -21.44 -21.61
N PRO A 34 12.28 -22.21 -21.08
CA PRO A 34 12.36 -22.73 -19.72
C PRO A 34 13.65 -23.50 -19.40
N GLN A 35 14.31 -24.08 -20.40
CA GLN A 35 15.54 -24.87 -20.24
C GLN A 35 16.66 -24.40 -21.18
N GLN A 36 16.61 -23.16 -21.67
CA GLN A 36 17.61 -22.62 -22.59
C GLN A 36 17.93 -21.16 -22.33
N TRP A 37 19.22 -20.83 -22.44
CA TRP A 37 19.76 -19.49 -22.24
C TRP A 37 20.78 -19.16 -23.33
N THR A 38 20.95 -17.87 -23.58
CA THR A 38 22.09 -17.33 -24.33
C THR A 38 22.97 -16.50 -23.41
N VAL A 39 24.28 -16.75 -23.43
CA VAL A 39 25.28 -15.97 -22.68
C VAL A 39 26.17 -15.22 -23.68
N LYS A 40 26.09 -13.89 -23.68
CA LYS A 40 27.03 -13.01 -24.38
C LYS A 40 28.12 -12.57 -23.41
N ASN A 41 29.38 -12.64 -23.83
CA ASN A 41 30.53 -12.24 -23.01
C ASN A 41 31.30 -11.09 -23.70
N GLY A 42 30.98 -9.85 -23.33
CA GLY A 42 31.44 -8.64 -24.03
C GLY A 42 30.89 -8.58 -25.45
N ASP A 43 31.73 -8.23 -26.43
CA ASP A 43 31.33 -8.10 -27.85
C ASP A 43 31.32 -9.43 -28.62
N LYS A 44 31.55 -10.56 -27.95
CA LYS A 44 31.56 -11.87 -28.61
C LYS A 44 30.14 -12.31 -29.00
N SER A 45 30.05 -13.17 -30.01
CA SER A 45 28.79 -13.85 -30.36
C SER A 45 28.26 -14.64 -29.15
N PRO A 46 26.93 -14.68 -28.94
CA PRO A 46 26.34 -15.35 -27.81
C PRO A 46 26.53 -16.87 -27.89
N TYR A 47 26.83 -17.50 -26.75
CA TYR A 47 26.85 -18.94 -26.60
C TYR A 47 25.47 -19.43 -26.17
N VAL A 48 25.03 -20.57 -26.70
CA VAL A 48 23.75 -21.20 -26.33
C VAL A 48 24.02 -22.23 -25.24
N ILE A 49 23.22 -22.19 -24.18
CA ILE A 49 23.23 -23.12 -23.06
C ILE A 49 21.86 -23.79 -23.00
N SER A 50 21.83 -25.12 -22.90
CA SER A 50 20.60 -25.87 -22.73
C SER A 50 20.72 -26.85 -21.58
N LEU A 51 19.67 -26.94 -20.77
CA LEU A 51 19.49 -27.94 -19.74
C LEU A 51 18.56 -29.03 -20.30
N LYS A 52 18.95 -30.30 -20.22
CA LYS A 52 18.08 -31.43 -20.57
C LYS A 52 17.32 -31.88 -19.31
N PRO A 53 16.07 -32.35 -19.40
CA PRO A 53 15.42 -33.00 -18.28
C PRO A 53 16.05 -34.38 -18.04
N SER A 54 16.71 -34.60 -16.90
CA SER A 54 17.26 -35.91 -16.53
C SER A 54 16.21 -36.85 -15.96
N GLN A 55 16.38 -38.13 -16.29
CA GLN A 55 15.82 -39.30 -15.58
C GLN A 55 16.86 -39.92 -14.62
N SER A 56 17.84 -39.14 -14.11
CA SER A 56 18.92 -39.68 -13.27
C SER A 56 19.45 -38.66 -12.25
N ASP A 57 19.65 -39.10 -11.01
CA ASP A 57 19.99 -38.28 -9.84
C ASP A 57 21.48 -37.84 -9.73
N PHE A 58 22.22 -37.76 -10.84
CA PHE A 58 23.62 -37.32 -10.82
C PHE A 58 23.78 -35.88 -11.35
N VAL A 59 24.20 -34.98 -10.45
CA VAL A 59 24.36 -33.54 -10.68
C VAL A 59 25.53 -33.25 -11.64
N GLY A 60 25.25 -33.08 -12.93
CA GLY A 60 26.22 -32.55 -13.91
C GLY A 60 25.96 -32.85 -15.39
N ASN A 61 25.23 -33.92 -15.71
CA ASN A 61 25.14 -34.41 -17.10
C ASN A 61 24.12 -33.68 -18.00
N ASP A 62 23.28 -32.84 -17.42
CA ASP A 62 22.14 -32.27 -18.15
C ASP A 62 22.44 -30.94 -18.83
N TRP A 63 23.58 -30.33 -18.53
CA TRP A 63 23.94 -29.05 -19.11
C TRP A 63 24.70 -29.25 -20.42
N THR A 64 24.43 -28.37 -21.38
CA THR A 64 25.17 -28.28 -22.64
C THR A 64 25.49 -26.83 -22.95
N CYS A 65 26.65 -26.56 -23.55
CA CYS A 65 27.03 -25.23 -23.99
C CYS A 65 27.76 -25.28 -25.34
N THR A 66 27.51 -24.31 -26.22
CA THR A 66 28.17 -24.22 -27.53
C THR A 66 29.61 -23.68 -27.48
N CYS A 67 30.17 -23.41 -26.30
CA CYS A 67 31.54 -22.91 -26.19
C CYS A 67 32.59 -24.02 -26.31
N LEU A 68 33.77 -23.67 -26.82
CA LEU A 68 34.86 -24.62 -27.04
C LEU A 68 35.35 -25.30 -25.73
N ASP A 69 35.36 -24.57 -24.61
CA ASP A 69 35.76 -25.12 -23.30
C ASP A 69 34.82 -26.27 -22.87
N PHE A 70 33.52 -26.13 -23.10
CA PHE A 70 32.56 -27.20 -22.81
C PHE A 70 32.64 -28.34 -23.83
N GLN A 71 32.81 -28.03 -25.12
CA GLN A 71 32.97 -29.06 -26.16
C GLN A 71 34.18 -29.96 -25.90
N GLN A 72 35.26 -29.42 -25.31
CA GLN A 72 36.48 -30.16 -25.05
C GLN A 72 36.50 -30.88 -23.70
N ARG A 73 35.77 -30.39 -22.68
CA ARG A 73 35.92 -30.84 -21.28
C ARG A 73 34.61 -31.18 -20.57
N GLY A 74 33.47 -30.82 -21.15
CA GLY A 74 32.15 -31.25 -20.67
C GLY A 74 31.87 -32.72 -21.05
N PRO A 75 30.96 -33.40 -20.35
CA PRO A 75 30.19 -32.95 -19.18
C PRO A 75 30.94 -33.09 -17.84
N LEU A 76 32.19 -33.58 -17.85
CA LEU A 76 32.98 -33.82 -16.64
C LEU A 76 33.26 -32.54 -15.85
N ILE A 77 33.41 -31.39 -16.54
CA ILE A 77 33.56 -30.07 -15.95
C ILE A 77 32.64 -29.08 -16.69
N LEU A 78 31.96 -28.22 -15.93
CA LEU A 78 31.10 -27.18 -16.46
C LEU A 78 31.92 -25.95 -16.84
N CYS A 79 31.69 -25.43 -18.04
CA CYS A 79 32.34 -24.21 -18.50
C CYS A 79 31.86 -22.98 -17.72
N LYS A 80 32.61 -21.88 -17.80
CA LYS A 80 32.26 -20.62 -17.15
C LYS A 80 30.89 -20.05 -17.57
N HIS A 81 30.38 -20.37 -18.76
CA HIS A 81 29.08 -19.86 -19.21
C HIS A 81 27.93 -20.59 -18.52
N ILE A 82 28.05 -21.92 -18.33
CA ILE A 82 27.07 -22.71 -17.55
C ILE A 82 27.12 -22.26 -16.09
N GLU A 83 28.31 -22.11 -15.52
CA GLU A 83 28.46 -21.59 -14.15
C GLU A 83 27.88 -20.17 -14.01
N GLY A 84 28.03 -19.32 -15.04
CA GLY A 84 27.41 -18.00 -15.06
C GLY A 84 25.89 -18.05 -15.03
N VAL A 85 25.27 -18.93 -15.82
CA VAL A 85 23.80 -19.17 -15.79
C VAL A 85 23.38 -19.68 -14.42
N ARG A 86 24.09 -20.68 -13.86
CA ARG A 86 23.77 -21.24 -12.54
C ARG A 86 23.85 -20.22 -11.42
N LEU A 87 24.89 -19.38 -11.42
CA LEU A 87 25.06 -18.33 -10.42
C LEU A 87 23.97 -17.27 -10.51
N LEU A 88 23.57 -16.87 -11.73
CA LEU A 88 22.52 -15.87 -11.93
C LEU A 88 21.12 -16.43 -11.64
N GLU A 89 20.81 -17.66 -12.06
CA GLU A 89 19.54 -18.32 -11.71
C GLU A 89 19.48 -18.61 -10.20
N ALA A 90 20.60 -18.97 -9.57
CA ALA A 90 20.66 -19.11 -8.12
C ALA A 90 20.45 -17.75 -7.43
N ALA A 91 21.04 -16.67 -7.92
CA ALA A 91 20.83 -15.32 -7.38
C ALA A 91 19.38 -14.82 -7.58
N GLN A 92 18.74 -15.14 -8.71
CA GLN A 92 17.33 -14.82 -8.95
C GLN A 92 16.39 -15.64 -8.05
N ASN A 93 16.69 -16.92 -7.83
CA ASN A 93 15.93 -17.78 -6.93
C ASN A 93 16.25 -17.53 -5.44
N GLN A 94 17.40 -16.93 -5.13
CA GLN A 94 17.83 -16.48 -3.81
C GLN A 94 17.70 -14.95 -3.71
N THR A 95 16.55 -14.39 -4.05
CA THR A 95 16.28 -12.99 -3.72
C THR A 95 15.94 -12.88 -2.22
N PRO A 96 16.93 -12.53 -1.36
CA PRO A 96 16.74 -11.43 -0.43
C PRO A 96 17.51 -10.20 -0.92
N GLN A 97 16.78 -9.09 -1.02
CA GLN A 97 17.22 -7.69 -0.83
C GLN A 97 18.43 -7.58 0.15
N LEU A 98 19.50 -6.77 0.01
CA LEU A 98 19.74 -5.39 -0.47
C LEU A 98 21.28 -5.13 -0.54
N THR A 99 21.74 -4.12 -1.30
CA THR A 99 22.45 -2.90 -0.81
C THR A 99 23.25 -2.19 -1.91
N GLU A 100 22.70 -1.11 -2.46
CA GLU A 100 23.50 0.08 -2.77
C GLU A 100 22.99 1.19 -1.84
N LYS A 101 23.92 1.80 -1.11
CA LYS A 101 23.64 2.77 -0.03
C LYS A 101 23.21 4.12 -0.61
N GLU A 102 22.06 4.62 -0.14
CA GLU A 102 21.90 6.03 0.22
C GLU A 102 21.20 6.14 1.58
N ASN A 103 21.85 6.81 2.54
CA ASN A 103 21.31 7.10 3.87
C ASN A 103 21.04 8.61 4.01
N HIS A 104 19.82 8.97 4.44
CA HIS A 104 19.44 9.80 5.63
C HIS A 104 18.25 10.76 5.42
N MET A 105 17.49 10.99 6.51
CA MET A 105 16.97 12.27 7.05
C MET A 105 16.00 11.93 8.20
N ASN A 106 16.32 11.84 9.48
CA ASN A 106 17.40 12.37 10.29
C ASN A 106 17.59 11.38 11.45
N ASP A 107 18.82 10.97 11.71
CA ASP A 107 19.12 9.90 12.64
C ASP A 107 18.72 10.26 14.08
N SER A 108 17.67 9.63 14.54
CA SER A 108 17.74 8.83 15.76
C SER A 108 16.71 7.74 15.59
N ILE A 109 17.15 6.52 15.24
CA ILE A 109 16.38 5.34 15.61
C ILE A 109 16.31 5.46 17.14
N PRO A 110 15.15 5.68 17.77
CA PRO A 110 15.08 5.53 19.20
C PRO A 110 15.37 4.05 19.40
N SER A 111 16.55 3.76 19.94
CA SER A 111 16.83 2.52 20.64
C SER A 111 15.86 2.48 21.81
N ASN A 112 14.60 2.13 21.52
CA ASN A 112 13.64 1.86 22.55
C ASN A 112 13.74 0.36 22.77
N GLU A 113 14.48 0.04 23.82
CA GLU A 113 14.54 -1.26 24.47
C GLU A 113 13.14 -1.65 24.98
N GLY A 114 12.25 -1.97 24.05
CA GLY A 114 11.11 -2.85 24.26
C GLY A 114 11.43 -4.17 23.59
N SER A 115 10.96 -5.29 24.15
CA SER A 115 11.09 -6.59 23.49
C SER A 115 10.57 -6.47 22.05
N LEU A 116 11.20 -7.14 21.07
CA LEU A 116 10.70 -7.17 19.68
C LEU A 116 9.21 -7.57 19.61
N GLY A 117 8.75 -8.38 20.58
CA GLY A 117 7.34 -8.70 20.76
C GLY A 117 6.46 -7.48 21.09
N ASP A 118 6.96 -6.48 21.81
CA ASP A 118 6.22 -5.29 22.22
C ASP A 118 6.01 -4.32 21.04
N ARG A 119 7.01 -4.17 20.16
CA ARG A 119 6.90 -3.33 18.94
C ARG A 119 5.84 -3.88 17.98
N LEU A 120 5.94 -5.16 17.63
CA LEU A 120 4.98 -5.81 16.73
C LEU A 120 3.56 -5.77 17.32
N SER A 121 3.42 -6.02 18.63
CA SER A 121 2.13 -5.95 19.32
C SER A 121 1.52 -4.55 19.26
N ARG A 122 2.33 -3.50 19.45
CA ARG A 122 1.89 -2.10 19.30
C ARG A 122 1.40 -1.81 17.88
N ILE A 123 2.16 -2.19 16.85
CA ILE A 123 1.81 -1.97 15.44
C ILE A 123 0.48 -2.66 15.09
N LEU A 124 0.35 -3.95 15.43
CA LEU A 124 -0.88 -4.70 15.18
C LEU A 124 -2.08 -4.12 15.93
N TRP A 125 -1.88 -3.62 17.14
CA TRP A 125 -2.92 -2.93 17.89
C TRP A 125 -3.33 -1.62 17.21
N GLU A 126 -2.38 -0.79 16.78
CA GLU A 126 -2.64 0.47 16.08
C GLU A 126 -3.41 0.27 14.77
N LEU A 127 -3.01 -0.71 13.94
CA LEU A 127 -3.66 -1.01 12.66
C LEU A 127 -5.12 -1.43 12.79
N ARG A 128 -5.50 -1.99 13.95
CA ARG A 128 -6.88 -2.40 14.27
C ARG A 128 -7.72 -1.28 14.87
N GLN A 129 -7.12 -0.15 15.23
CA GLN A 129 -7.90 0.95 15.79
C GLN A 129 -8.86 1.50 14.73
N PRO A 130 -10.08 1.93 15.13
CA PRO A 130 -10.99 2.60 14.23
C PRO A 130 -10.34 3.80 13.54
N LEU A 131 -10.74 4.04 12.30
CA LEU A 131 -10.31 5.24 11.58
C LEU A 131 -10.86 6.48 12.27
N ASP A 132 -9.99 7.45 12.56
CA ASP A 132 -10.43 8.77 12.99
C ASP A 132 -11.11 9.50 11.82
N MET A 133 -12.43 9.74 11.96
CA MET A 133 -13.25 10.37 10.93
C MET A 133 -12.84 11.83 10.66
N SER A 134 -12.05 12.47 11.54
CA SER A 134 -11.50 13.81 11.29
C SER A 134 -10.46 13.85 10.15
N ARG A 135 -9.82 12.71 9.88
CA ARG A 135 -8.86 12.51 8.77
C ARG A 135 -9.57 12.32 7.44
N VAL A 136 -10.87 12.02 7.45
CA VAL A 136 -11.64 11.71 6.25
C VAL A 136 -12.07 12.99 5.56
N LYS A 137 -11.70 13.13 4.30
CA LYS A 137 -12.18 14.19 3.40
C LYS A 137 -13.28 13.65 2.49
N ARG A 138 -14.10 14.53 1.92
CA ARG A 138 -15.10 14.15 0.91
C ARG A 138 -14.86 14.92 -0.38
N ARG A 139 -14.99 14.22 -1.52
CA ARG A 139 -14.96 14.82 -2.86
C ARG A 139 -16.29 14.61 -3.56
N GLN A 140 -16.63 15.52 -4.48
CA GLN A 140 -17.79 15.35 -5.35
C GLN A 140 -17.62 14.09 -6.21
N ALA A 141 -18.64 13.25 -6.23
CA ALA A 141 -18.71 12.08 -7.09
C ALA A 141 -19.37 12.46 -8.43
N PRO A 142 -19.14 11.71 -9.51
CA PRO A 142 -19.93 11.86 -10.73
C PRO A 142 -21.43 11.65 -10.44
N GLY A 143 -22.22 12.72 -10.46
CA GLY A 143 -23.65 12.71 -10.12
C GLY A 143 -24.00 13.62 -8.94
N MET A 144 -25.01 13.23 -8.16
CA MET A 144 -25.44 13.93 -6.94
C MET A 144 -24.94 13.14 -5.72
N GLY A 145 -23.72 13.39 -5.28
CA GLY A 145 -23.16 12.72 -4.10
C GLY A 145 -21.71 13.07 -3.83
N SER A 146 -21.21 12.71 -2.65
CA SER A 146 -19.80 12.82 -2.31
C SER A 146 -19.24 11.50 -1.81
N VAL A 147 -17.95 11.29 -2.06
CA VAL A 147 -17.23 10.06 -1.71
C VAL A 147 -16.15 10.40 -0.69
N PRO A 148 -16.10 9.67 0.45
CA PRO A 148 -15.05 9.86 1.43
C PRO A 148 -13.71 9.30 0.93
N TYR A 149 -12.61 9.92 1.35
CA TYR A 149 -11.25 9.48 1.04
C TYR A 149 -10.26 10.01 2.07
N LEU A 150 -9.09 9.36 2.16
CA LEU A 150 -7.91 9.88 2.84
C LEU A 150 -6.99 10.58 1.82
N GLU A 151 -6.38 11.69 2.26
CA GLU A 151 -5.40 12.44 1.46
C GLU A 151 -4.08 11.65 1.35
N GLY A 152 -3.31 11.90 0.28
CA GLY A 152 -2.05 11.17 0.04
C GLY A 152 -1.03 11.39 1.17
N TYR A 153 -0.85 12.65 1.59
CA TYR A 153 0.08 12.99 2.66
C TYR A 153 -0.32 12.35 3.99
N ASP A 154 -1.62 12.34 4.34
CA ASP A 154 -2.12 11.74 5.58
C ASP A 154 -1.85 10.22 5.63
N VAL A 155 -1.97 9.52 4.50
CA VAL A 155 -1.61 8.10 4.42
C VAL A 155 -0.10 7.88 4.61
N ILE A 156 0.73 8.73 3.99
CA ILE A 156 2.20 8.66 4.14
C ILE A 156 2.61 8.95 5.60
N ASP A 157 2.09 10.03 6.19
CA ASP A 157 2.38 10.41 7.57
C ASP A 157 1.92 9.35 8.55
N ARG A 158 0.75 8.74 8.33
CA ARG A 158 0.28 7.65 9.18
C ARG A 158 1.14 6.40 9.03
N ALA A 159 1.59 6.08 7.81
CA ALA A 159 2.53 4.98 7.60
C ALA A 159 3.86 5.21 8.33
N ASN A 160 4.42 6.42 8.22
CA ASN A 160 5.62 6.81 8.96
C ASN A 160 5.43 6.73 10.48
N SER A 161 4.26 7.12 10.98
CA SER A 161 3.93 7.05 12.40
C SER A 161 3.82 5.60 12.91
N ILE A 162 3.18 4.70 12.16
CA ILE A 162 2.95 3.32 12.60
C ILE A 162 4.21 2.46 12.39
N PHE A 163 4.79 2.53 11.20
CA PHE A 163 5.86 1.64 10.76
C PHE A 163 7.26 2.26 10.92
N GLY A 164 7.35 3.56 11.25
CA GLY A 164 8.60 4.29 11.04
C GLY A 164 8.92 4.37 9.54
N PHE A 165 10.20 4.48 9.21
CA PHE A 165 10.67 4.48 7.82
C PHE A 165 10.99 3.07 7.30
N THR A 166 10.43 2.03 7.92
CA THR A 166 10.64 0.63 7.54
C THR A 166 9.64 0.14 6.49
N TRP A 167 9.25 1.04 5.58
CA TRP A 167 8.35 0.71 4.47
C TRP A 167 8.80 1.39 3.18
N SER A 168 8.42 0.80 2.05
CA SER A 168 8.67 1.35 0.71
C SER A 168 7.43 1.22 -0.17
N PHE A 169 7.40 2.01 -1.24
CA PHE A 169 6.43 1.89 -2.32
C PHE A 169 7.17 1.79 -3.65
N ASP A 170 6.99 0.69 -4.34
CA ASP A 170 7.61 0.40 -5.63
C ASP A 170 6.57 0.42 -6.75
N LEU A 171 6.92 1.02 -7.90
CA LEU A 171 6.18 0.81 -9.12
C LEU A 171 6.52 -0.58 -9.69
N VAL A 172 5.49 -1.38 -9.97
CA VAL A 172 5.66 -2.77 -10.44
C VAL A 172 5.79 -2.83 -11.98
N GLY A 173 5.42 -1.75 -12.67
CA GLY A 173 5.58 -1.63 -14.11
C GLY A 173 5.32 -0.20 -14.59
N GLU A 174 5.48 -0.01 -15.90
CA GLU A 174 5.22 1.27 -16.55
C GLU A 174 3.73 1.66 -16.44
N PRO A 175 3.43 2.96 -16.29
CA PRO A 175 2.05 3.45 -16.36
C PRO A 175 1.38 3.09 -17.69
N VAL A 176 0.15 2.58 -17.62
CA VAL A 176 -0.67 2.31 -18.81
C VAL A 176 -1.62 3.48 -19.05
N ILE A 177 -1.55 4.07 -20.24
CA ILE A 177 -2.37 5.22 -20.63
C ILE A 177 -3.37 4.78 -21.70
N VAL A 178 -4.66 4.93 -21.44
CA VAL A 178 -5.73 4.65 -22.40
C VAL A 178 -6.41 5.97 -22.76
N ARG A 179 -6.54 6.28 -24.06
CA ARG A 179 -7.22 7.49 -24.56
C ARG A 179 -8.38 7.12 -25.47
N TRP A 180 -9.46 7.88 -25.40
CA TRP A 180 -10.60 7.76 -26.31
C TRP A 180 -11.32 9.09 -26.47
N GLN A 181 -12.17 9.19 -27.51
CA GLN A 181 -13.01 10.35 -27.72
C GLN A 181 -14.37 10.17 -27.03
N LYS A 182 -14.79 11.18 -26.27
CA LYS A 182 -16.08 11.21 -25.58
C LYS A 182 -16.92 12.35 -26.13
N LYS A 183 -18.19 12.09 -26.41
CA LYS A 183 -19.15 13.13 -26.82
C LYS A 183 -19.38 14.09 -25.65
N VAL A 184 -19.24 15.39 -25.91
CA VAL A 184 -19.60 16.43 -24.94
C VAL A 184 -21.12 16.49 -24.87
N LEU A 185 -21.68 16.31 -23.68
CA LEU A 185 -23.12 16.32 -23.46
C LEU A 185 -23.52 17.57 -22.67
N ILE A 186 -24.53 18.28 -23.16
CA ILE A 186 -25.14 19.43 -22.48
C ILE A 186 -26.55 19.08 -22.01
N TRP A 187 -26.98 19.66 -20.89
CA TRP A 187 -28.35 19.48 -20.41
C TRP A 187 -29.31 20.31 -21.27
N ASN A 188 -30.25 19.64 -21.94
CA ASN A 188 -31.29 20.30 -22.70
C ASN A 188 -32.55 20.44 -21.82
N GLN A 189 -33.00 21.67 -21.59
CA GLN A 189 -34.18 21.93 -20.75
C GLN A 189 -35.49 21.46 -21.38
N GLN A 190 -35.63 21.52 -22.71
CA GLN A 190 -36.84 21.13 -23.43
C GLN A 190 -37.01 19.60 -23.40
N GLU A 191 -35.94 18.87 -23.69
CA GLU A 191 -35.95 17.39 -23.70
C GLU A 191 -35.75 16.77 -22.31
N LYS A 192 -35.44 17.58 -21.29
CA LYS A 192 -35.13 17.16 -19.91
C LYS A 192 -34.10 16.03 -19.84
N ARG A 193 -33.14 16.04 -20.76
CA ARG A 193 -32.07 15.03 -20.85
C ARG A 193 -30.76 15.65 -21.33
N LYS A 194 -29.67 14.91 -21.16
CA LYS A 194 -28.37 15.24 -21.74
C LYS A 194 -28.37 14.91 -23.23
N VAL A 195 -28.07 15.89 -24.08
CA VAL A 195 -27.97 15.73 -25.54
C VAL A 195 -26.55 16.08 -26.00
N PRO A 196 -26.07 15.53 -27.14
CA PRO A 196 -24.78 15.91 -27.70
C PRO A 196 -24.71 17.41 -27.99
N SER A 197 -23.63 18.05 -27.53
CA SER A 197 -23.31 19.42 -27.91
C SER A 197 -22.86 19.44 -29.37
N LEU A 198 -23.27 20.46 -30.11
CA LEU A 198 -22.91 20.64 -31.51
C LEU A 198 -21.94 21.82 -31.65
N ASP A 199 -21.00 21.72 -32.57
CA ASP A 199 -20.14 22.82 -32.98
C ASP A 199 -20.90 23.83 -33.86
N ALA A 200 -20.23 24.91 -34.29
CA ALA A 200 -20.82 25.95 -35.13
C ALA A 200 -21.30 25.47 -36.52
N ILE A 201 -20.90 24.26 -36.92
CA ILE A 201 -21.16 23.66 -38.23
C ILE A 201 -22.21 22.53 -38.10
N GLY A 202 -22.64 22.21 -36.87
CA GLY A 202 -23.64 21.19 -36.58
C GLY A 202 -23.09 19.78 -36.32
N ASN A 203 -21.77 19.60 -36.21
CA ASN A 203 -21.18 18.32 -35.85
C ASN A 203 -21.17 18.12 -34.33
N VAL A 204 -21.21 16.86 -33.89
CA VAL A 204 -21.11 16.54 -32.47
C VAL A 204 -19.72 16.89 -31.93
N LEU A 205 -19.68 17.75 -30.92
CA LEU A 205 -18.46 18.10 -30.21
C LEU A 205 -17.95 16.87 -29.42
N VAL A 206 -16.69 16.53 -29.63
CA VAL A 206 -15.98 15.47 -28.90
C VAL A 206 -14.82 16.06 -28.12
N GLU A 207 -14.57 15.51 -26.93
CA GLU A 207 -13.41 15.79 -26.10
C GLU A 207 -12.52 14.55 -26.04
N GLU A 208 -11.20 14.74 -26.07
CA GLU A 208 -10.27 13.67 -25.72
C GLU A 208 -10.31 13.45 -24.21
N VAL A 209 -10.45 12.19 -23.82
CA VAL A 209 -10.37 11.77 -22.42
C VAL A 209 -9.46 10.59 -22.31
N GLY A 210 -8.90 10.39 -21.12
CA GLY A 210 -8.08 9.23 -20.86
C GLY A 210 -8.14 8.74 -19.43
N LEU A 211 -7.54 7.58 -19.25
CA LEU A 211 -7.40 6.88 -17.98
C LEU A 211 -5.97 6.38 -17.87
N VAL A 212 -5.33 6.73 -16.77
CA VAL A 212 -4.01 6.22 -16.39
C VAL A 212 -4.21 5.10 -15.37
N TYR A 213 -3.49 3.99 -15.57
CA TYR A 213 -3.38 2.89 -14.63
C TYR A 213 -1.93 2.75 -14.17
N ILE A 214 -1.72 2.62 -12.87
CA ILE A 214 -0.40 2.35 -12.28
C ILE A 214 -0.53 1.16 -11.34
N THR A 215 0.32 0.15 -11.51
CA THR A 215 0.45 -0.96 -10.56
C THR A 215 1.64 -0.68 -9.66
N GLY A 216 1.40 -0.76 -8.36
CA GLY A 216 2.42 -0.52 -7.35
C GLY A 216 2.31 -1.54 -6.23
N LYS A 217 3.35 -1.57 -5.39
CA LYS A 217 3.47 -2.48 -4.26
C LYS A 217 4.04 -1.73 -3.07
N VAL A 218 3.35 -1.80 -1.94
CA VAL A 218 3.92 -1.40 -0.66
C VAL A 218 4.56 -2.61 0.00
N THR A 219 5.77 -2.42 0.51
CA THR A 219 6.50 -3.39 1.34
C THR A 219 6.71 -2.78 2.72
N VAL A 220 6.39 -3.50 3.78
CA VAL A 220 6.66 -3.10 5.17
C VAL A 220 7.50 -4.18 5.83
N ASP A 221 8.62 -3.78 6.44
CA ASP A 221 9.47 -4.64 7.26
C ASP A 221 9.06 -4.54 8.73
N LEU A 222 8.51 -5.62 9.26
CA LEU A 222 8.24 -5.77 10.69
C LEU A 222 9.24 -6.76 11.27
N ASP A 223 10.35 -6.23 11.77
CA ASP A 223 11.40 -6.95 12.49
C ASP A 223 11.98 -8.14 11.69
N GLY A 224 12.30 -7.89 10.42
CA GLY A 224 12.88 -8.86 9.48
C GLY A 224 11.84 -9.65 8.69
N LYS A 225 10.55 -9.47 8.98
CA LYS A 225 9.45 -10.07 8.21
C LYS A 225 8.81 -9.04 7.30
N LEU A 226 8.91 -9.28 5.99
CA LEU A 226 8.32 -8.44 4.96
C LEU A 226 6.83 -8.75 4.76
N TYR A 227 6.01 -7.71 4.76
CA TYR A 227 4.59 -7.73 4.41
C TYR A 227 4.38 -6.89 3.16
N CYS A 228 3.82 -7.50 2.12
CA CYS A 228 3.70 -6.88 0.80
C CYS A 228 2.25 -6.84 0.35
N HIS A 229 1.79 -5.68 -0.11
CA HIS A 229 0.48 -5.51 -0.74
C HIS A 229 0.62 -4.75 -2.04
N ALA A 230 0.10 -5.33 -3.12
CA ALA A 230 0.04 -4.70 -4.43
C ALA A 230 -1.41 -4.35 -4.78
N ASP A 231 -1.57 -3.24 -5.50
CA ASP A 231 -2.87 -2.80 -6.01
C ASP A 231 -2.67 -1.92 -7.27
N LEU A 232 -3.78 -1.58 -7.90
CA LEU A 232 -3.87 -0.75 -9.10
C LEU A 232 -4.42 0.63 -8.70
N GLY A 233 -3.68 1.69 -8.97
CA GLY A 233 -4.17 3.06 -8.90
C GLY A 233 -4.68 3.55 -10.23
N ARG A 234 -5.65 4.47 -10.20
CA ARG A 234 -6.28 5.00 -11.40
C ARG A 234 -6.63 6.48 -11.32
N CYS A 235 -6.44 7.19 -12.41
CA CYS A 235 -6.88 8.57 -12.55
C CYS A 235 -7.38 8.85 -13.97
N VAL A 236 -8.56 9.46 -14.06
CA VAL A 236 -9.14 9.94 -15.33
C VAL A 236 -8.65 11.35 -15.61
N PHE A 237 -8.47 11.69 -16.88
CA PHE A 237 -8.19 13.04 -17.33
C PHE A 237 -8.98 13.40 -18.59
N THR A 238 -9.08 14.70 -18.85
CA THR A 238 -9.72 15.27 -20.02
C THR A 238 -8.76 16.26 -20.67
N GLY A 239 -8.77 16.31 -21.99
CA GLY A 239 -7.88 17.13 -22.79
C GLY A 239 -6.61 16.38 -23.23
N ASP A 240 -5.85 17.04 -24.08
CA ASP A 240 -4.65 16.52 -24.74
C ASP A 240 -3.36 17.16 -24.23
N THR A 241 -3.44 18.02 -23.19
CA THR A 241 -2.28 18.78 -22.71
C THR A 241 -1.34 17.94 -21.85
N PRO A 242 -0.03 18.25 -21.84
CA PRO A 242 0.93 17.60 -20.94
C PRO A 242 0.56 17.70 -19.46
N GLU A 243 -0.01 18.82 -19.03
CA GLU A 243 -0.41 19.07 -17.65
C GLU A 243 -1.56 18.14 -17.22
N ALA A 244 -2.53 17.89 -18.12
CA ALA A 244 -3.61 16.96 -17.86
C ALA A 244 -3.08 15.54 -17.65
N LEU A 245 -2.10 15.13 -18.45
CA LEU A 245 -1.47 13.81 -18.33
C LEU A 245 -0.61 13.70 -17.06
N ASP A 246 0.19 14.72 -16.74
CA ASP A 246 1.04 14.76 -15.55
C ASP A 246 0.21 14.66 -14.25
N MET A 247 -0.87 15.44 -14.15
CA MET A 247 -1.81 15.34 -13.04
C MET A 247 -2.43 13.94 -12.92
N ALA A 248 -2.73 13.28 -14.04
CA ALA A 248 -3.29 11.94 -14.06
C ALA A 248 -2.27 10.88 -13.62
N LEU A 249 -1.00 11.02 -14.02
CA LEU A 249 0.09 10.15 -13.58
C LEU A 249 0.31 10.28 -12.08
N ALA A 250 0.47 11.50 -11.58
CA ALA A 250 0.63 11.77 -10.15
C ALA A 250 -0.59 11.30 -9.33
N GLY A 251 -1.80 11.56 -9.83
CA GLY A 251 -3.05 11.12 -9.23
C GLY A 251 -3.16 9.59 -9.17
N SER A 252 -2.75 8.89 -10.24
CA SER A 252 -2.78 7.42 -10.30
C SER A 252 -1.76 6.79 -9.37
N ALA A 253 -0.55 7.36 -9.26
CA ALA A 253 0.48 6.89 -8.34
C ALA A 253 0.02 7.04 -6.89
N THR A 254 -0.55 8.21 -6.56
CA THR A 254 -1.10 8.49 -5.22
C THR A 254 -2.28 7.57 -4.90
N ASP A 255 -3.20 7.35 -5.86
CA ASP A 255 -4.31 6.41 -5.68
C ASP A 255 -3.79 4.98 -5.45
N CYS A 256 -2.78 4.54 -6.22
CA CYS A 256 -2.15 3.24 -6.07
C CYS A 256 -1.55 3.04 -4.66
N LEU A 257 -0.76 4.01 -4.19
CA LEU A 257 -0.16 4.02 -2.86
C LEU A 257 -1.21 3.83 -1.76
N LYS A 258 -2.27 4.66 -1.79
CA LYS A 258 -3.36 4.58 -0.81
C LYS A 258 -4.08 3.24 -0.85
N ARG A 259 -4.26 2.68 -2.05
CA ARG A 259 -4.93 1.40 -2.24
C ARG A 259 -4.08 0.21 -1.76
N CYS A 260 -2.77 0.27 -1.91
CA CYS A 260 -1.86 -0.72 -1.33
C CYS A 260 -1.93 -0.69 0.20
N PHE A 261 -1.84 0.50 0.81
CA PHE A 261 -1.93 0.67 2.27
C PHE A 261 -3.27 0.26 2.87
N ARG A 262 -4.38 0.44 2.13
CA ARG A 262 -5.72 0.02 2.56
C ARG A 262 -5.75 -1.42 3.09
N GLN A 263 -4.96 -2.32 2.51
CA GLN A 263 -4.94 -3.73 2.88
C GLN A 263 -4.24 -4.00 4.23
N MET A 264 -3.57 -3.00 4.81
CA MET A 264 -2.79 -3.15 6.05
C MET A 264 -3.61 -2.90 7.31
N GLY A 265 -4.78 -2.26 7.22
CA GLY A 265 -5.66 -2.08 8.37
C GLY A 265 -6.59 -0.86 8.28
N GLU A 266 -7.39 -0.68 9.32
CA GLU A 266 -8.42 0.35 9.39
C GLU A 266 -7.84 1.77 9.36
N GLN A 267 -6.61 1.95 9.85
CA GLN A 267 -5.89 3.22 9.84
C GLN A 267 -5.66 3.81 8.45
N PHE A 268 -5.78 3.00 7.39
CA PHE A 268 -5.60 3.37 5.99
C PHE A 268 -6.89 3.36 5.17
N GLY A 269 -8.05 3.41 5.86
CA GLY A 269 -9.33 3.69 5.22
C GLY A 269 -10.03 2.48 4.61
N ASN A 270 -9.76 1.27 5.12
CA ASN A 270 -10.48 0.06 4.70
C ASN A 270 -12.00 0.18 4.94
N SER A 271 -12.41 0.66 6.11
CA SER A 271 -13.82 0.96 6.45
C SER A 271 -14.52 1.97 5.52
N LEU A 272 -13.79 2.81 4.78
CA LEU A 272 -14.42 3.77 3.85
C LEU A 272 -15.08 3.11 2.63
N TYR A 273 -14.86 1.81 2.43
CA TYR A 273 -15.53 1.02 1.40
C TYR A 273 -16.83 0.38 1.88
N ASP A 274 -17.08 0.38 3.19
CA ASP A 274 -18.38 0.04 3.74
C ASP A 274 -19.39 1.16 3.40
N LYS A 275 -20.55 0.77 2.87
CA LYS A 275 -21.54 1.73 2.36
C LYS A 275 -22.16 2.59 3.48
N GLU A 276 -22.37 2.01 4.66
CA GLU A 276 -22.98 2.72 5.79
C GLU A 276 -21.98 3.70 6.40
N ILE A 277 -20.73 3.27 6.57
CA ILE A 277 -19.65 4.14 7.03
C ILE A 277 -19.41 5.26 6.02
N ALA A 278 -19.36 4.94 4.72
CA ALA A 278 -19.07 5.92 3.68
C ALA A 278 -20.11 7.05 3.59
N GLN A 279 -21.37 6.76 3.92
CA GLN A 279 -22.45 7.76 3.95
C GLN A 279 -22.20 8.83 5.01
N ASN A 280 -21.71 8.43 6.19
CA ASN A 280 -21.57 9.30 7.36
C ASN A 280 -20.15 9.85 7.57
N ALA A 281 -19.13 9.21 6.98
CA ALA A 281 -17.73 9.57 7.18
C ALA A 281 -17.42 11.01 6.70
N GLY A 282 -16.78 11.79 7.57
CA GLY A 282 -16.34 13.16 7.28
C GLY A 282 -17.46 14.21 7.24
N LEU A 283 -18.68 13.92 7.72
CA LEU A 283 -19.80 14.87 7.75
C LEU A 283 -19.89 15.72 9.03
N GLU A 284 -19.26 15.30 10.13
CA GLU A 284 -19.44 15.95 11.45
C GLU A 284 -18.76 17.33 11.56
N GLN A 285 -17.89 17.71 10.62
CA GLN A 285 -17.22 19.01 10.63
C GLN A 285 -18.13 20.21 10.27
N ASN A 286 -19.35 19.98 9.76
CA ASN A 286 -20.20 21.06 9.22
C ASN A 286 -21.50 21.34 10.00
N ARG A 287 -21.73 20.72 11.17
CA ARG A 287 -22.99 20.93 11.91
C ARG A 287 -22.94 21.96 13.03
N SER A 288 -21.85 22.73 13.13
CA SER A 288 -21.69 23.84 14.07
C SER A 288 -21.30 25.12 13.32
N THR A 289 -22.20 25.63 12.48
CA THR A 289 -22.40 27.07 12.19
C THR A 289 -23.43 27.25 11.06
N GLY A 290 -24.48 28.04 11.32
CA GLY A 290 -25.28 28.65 10.26
C GLY A 290 -26.62 28.00 9.91
N ALA A 291 -27.59 28.05 10.81
CA ALA A 291 -29.00 28.07 10.41
C ALA A 291 -29.51 29.51 10.53
N ASN A 292 -29.38 30.28 9.44
CA ASN A 292 -30.16 31.50 9.24
C ASN A 292 -30.77 31.44 7.84
N SER A 293 -32.10 31.34 7.79
CA SER A 293 -32.91 31.79 6.67
C SER A 293 -34.16 32.44 7.23
N PRO A 294 -34.54 33.65 6.78
CA PRO A 294 -35.57 34.45 7.41
C PRO A 294 -36.93 34.21 6.76
N THR A 295 -38.01 34.16 7.54
CA THR A 295 -39.27 34.89 7.24
C THR A 295 -40.31 34.77 8.37
N ALA A 296 -40.61 35.92 8.97
CA ALA A 296 -41.91 36.44 9.44
C ALA A 296 -42.92 35.53 10.18
N SER A 297 -43.23 35.88 11.45
CA SER A 297 -44.46 36.61 11.85
C SER A 297 -44.83 36.41 13.34
N GLN A 298 -44.82 37.51 14.10
CA GLN A 298 -45.69 37.93 15.21
C GLN A 298 -45.97 37.05 16.47
N SER A 299 -45.62 37.63 17.63
CA SER A 299 -46.37 37.76 18.92
C SER A 299 -46.84 36.47 19.64
N THR A 300 -46.56 36.17 20.92
CA THR A 300 -46.58 36.94 22.18
C THR A 300 -45.75 36.22 23.27
N ARG A 301 -45.30 36.95 24.29
CA ARG A 301 -44.66 36.47 25.54
C ARG A 301 -45.61 35.57 26.38
N PRO A 302 -45.13 34.62 27.21
CA PRO A 302 -44.46 34.98 28.46
C PRO A 302 -43.22 34.16 28.86
N VAL A 303 -42.55 34.72 29.86
CA VAL A 303 -41.30 34.36 30.57
C VAL A 303 -41.36 32.97 31.21
N VAL A 304 -40.24 32.21 31.22
CA VAL A 304 -39.64 31.52 32.40
C VAL A 304 -38.33 30.78 32.03
N SER A 305 -37.28 31.10 32.80
CA SER A 305 -36.00 30.42 33.06
C SER A 305 -35.09 29.94 31.92
N THR A 306 -33.95 30.63 31.79
CA THR A 306 -32.70 30.18 31.17
C THR A 306 -32.04 29.04 31.98
N PRO A 307 -31.61 27.94 31.34
CA PRO A 307 -30.44 27.18 31.78
C PRO A 307 -29.18 27.72 31.09
N VAL A 308 -28.13 27.92 31.87
CA VAL A 308 -26.79 28.33 31.45
C VAL A 308 -26.21 27.30 30.45
N PRO A 309 -25.56 27.72 29.35
CA PRO A 309 -24.86 26.79 28.47
C PRO A 309 -23.63 26.21 29.17
N THR A 310 -23.60 24.89 29.35
CA THR A 310 -22.44 24.16 29.85
C THR A 310 -21.33 24.16 28.79
N LEU A 311 -20.17 24.69 29.17
CA LEU A 311 -18.93 24.58 28.42
C LEU A 311 -18.59 23.10 28.13
N PRO A 312 -17.89 22.79 27.03
CA PRO A 312 -17.46 21.42 26.74
C PRO A 312 -16.55 20.95 27.88
N VAL A 313 -17.03 19.96 28.64
CA VAL A 313 -16.28 19.40 29.77
C VAL A 313 -15.09 18.62 29.20
N VAL A 314 -13.89 19.20 29.29
CA VAL A 314 -12.64 18.52 29.00
C VAL A 314 -12.47 17.41 30.03
N ARG A 315 -12.72 16.17 29.62
CA ARG A 315 -12.52 14.98 30.46
C ARG A 315 -11.04 14.70 30.57
N LYS A 316 -10.55 14.49 31.79
CA LYS A 316 -9.15 14.11 32.07
C LYS A 316 -9.13 12.87 32.92
N TYR A 317 -8.19 11.98 32.62
CA TYR A 317 -7.82 10.88 33.49
C TYR A 317 -7.11 11.41 34.76
N GLY A 318 -6.98 10.57 35.78
CA GLY A 318 -6.28 10.91 37.03
C GLY A 318 -4.79 11.23 36.84
N ASP A 319 -4.17 10.73 35.77
CA ASP A 319 -2.81 11.03 35.32
C ASP A 319 -2.68 12.38 34.59
N GLY A 320 -3.79 13.11 34.42
CA GLY A 320 -3.84 14.42 33.78
C GLY A 320 -3.94 14.38 32.25
N VAL A 321 -3.89 13.20 31.62
CA VAL A 321 -4.07 13.03 30.18
C VAL A 321 -5.53 13.35 29.80
N SER A 322 -5.72 14.15 28.76
CA SER A 322 -7.05 14.42 28.23
C SER A 322 -7.62 13.18 27.56
N VAL A 323 -8.87 12.84 27.88
CA VAL A 323 -9.63 11.80 27.17
C VAL A 323 -9.75 12.24 25.72
N ASN A 324 -9.40 11.34 24.80
CA ASN A 324 -9.39 11.67 23.37
C ASN A 324 -10.77 12.16 22.89
N GLY A 325 -10.80 12.96 21.83
CA GLY A 325 -12.00 13.57 21.26
C GLY A 325 -12.99 12.58 20.61
N ASN A 326 -12.71 11.27 20.61
CA ASN A 326 -13.62 10.28 20.03
C ASN A 326 -14.79 9.98 20.99
N ALA A 327 -16.01 9.87 20.45
CA ALA A 327 -17.24 9.72 21.24
C ALA A 327 -17.26 8.43 22.08
N SER A 328 -16.70 7.33 21.56
CA SER A 328 -16.70 6.03 22.25
C SER A 328 -15.83 6.02 23.52
N GLU A 329 -14.68 6.69 23.51
CA GLU A 329 -13.80 6.81 24.69
C GLU A 329 -14.41 7.79 25.71
N GLN A 330 -15.12 8.82 25.26
CA GLN A 330 -15.89 9.71 26.13
C GLN A 330 -17.07 8.98 26.79
N GLU A 331 -17.84 8.21 26.03
CA GLU A 331 -18.93 7.37 26.54
C GLU A 331 -18.41 6.32 27.51
N ALA A 332 -17.30 5.64 27.20
CA ALA A 332 -16.69 4.67 28.10
C ALA A 332 -16.20 5.33 29.40
N PHE A 333 -15.58 6.51 29.30
CA PHE A 333 -15.15 7.29 30.45
C PHE A 333 -16.33 7.69 31.33
N ASP A 334 -17.43 8.15 30.74
CA ASP A 334 -18.65 8.54 31.46
C ASP A 334 -19.29 7.32 32.13
N GLN A 335 -19.40 6.18 31.43
CA GLN A 335 -19.91 4.94 32.03
C GLN A 335 -19.02 4.43 33.18
N PHE A 336 -17.70 4.57 33.07
CA PHE A 336 -16.78 4.22 34.15
C PHE A 336 -17.02 5.12 35.36
N LYS A 337 -17.13 6.43 35.14
CA LYS A 337 -17.36 7.42 36.20
C LYS A 337 -18.71 7.20 36.89
N ASP A 338 -19.75 6.87 36.14
CA ASP A 338 -21.08 6.58 36.67
C ASP A 338 -21.10 5.30 37.52
N ARG A 339 -20.37 4.24 37.12
CA ARG A 339 -20.35 2.98 37.87
C ARG A 339 -19.41 2.97 39.07
N THR A 340 -18.27 3.65 38.98
CA THR A 340 -17.22 3.62 40.01
C THR A 340 -17.21 4.85 40.92
N GLY A 341 -17.95 5.90 40.54
CA GLY A 341 -18.00 7.17 41.27
C GLY A 341 -16.74 8.02 41.14
N LYS A 342 -15.73 7.59 40.38
CA LYS A 342 -14.46 8.31 40.17
C LYS A 342 -14.06 8.26 38.70
N ALA A 343 -13.29 9.26 38.26
CA ALA A 343 -12.64 9.20 36.95
C ALA A 343 -11.58 8.08 36.95
N PRO A 344 -11.36 7.37 35.83
CA PRO A 344 -10.24 6.44 35.70
C PRO A 344 -8.92 7.17 35.94
N SER A 345 -8.03 6.56 36.71
CA SER A 345 -6.68 7.06 37.01
C SER A 345 -5.81 7.15 35.76
N SER A 346 -6.03 6.28 34.77
CA SER A 346 -5.34 6.29 33.48
C SER A 346 -6.20 5.68 32.38
N LYS A 347 -5.76 5.86 31.14
CA LYS A 347 -6.37 5.19 29.98
C LYS A 347 -6.33 3.66 30.08
N ASP A 348 -5.32 3.10 30.74
CA ASP A 348 -5.16 1.65 30.92
C ASP A 348 -6.12 1.06 31.96
N GLU A 349 -6.48 1.84 32.98
CA GLU A 349 -7.54 1.43 33.92
C GLU A 349 -8.90 1.36 33.22
N LEU A 350 -9.22 2.36 32.39
CA LEU A 350 -10.45 2.37 31.60
C LEU A 350 -10.50 1.16 30.64
N ARG A 351 -9.37 0.81 30.01
CA ARG A 351 -9.25 -0.39 29.16
C ARG A 351 -9.51 -1.67 29.94
N THR A 352 -8.86 -1.83 31.10
CA THR A 352 -8.96 -3.03 31.94
C THR A 352 -10.40 -3.27 32.39
N TRP A 353 -11.11 -2.19 32.77
CA TRP A 353 -12.51 -2.24 33.16
C TRP A 353 -13.44 -2.64 32.01
N LEU A 354 -13.23 -2.09 30.80
CA LEU A 354 -14.01 -2.46 29.61
C LEU A 354 -13.84 -3.94 29.22
N THR A 355 -12.61 -4.46 29.29
CA THR A 355 -12.34 -5.89 29.06
C THR A 355 -13.02 -6.77 30.11
N GLY A 356 -13.05 -6.34 31.37
CA GLY A 356 -13.72 -7.07 32.46
C GLY A 356 -15.24 -7.20 32.25
N GLN A 357 -15.88 -6.24 31.58
CA GLN A 357 -17.32 -6.29 31.29
C GLN A 357 -17.70 -7.22 30.14
N ARG A 358 -16.78 -7.49 29.21
CA ARG A 358 -17.03 -8.43 28.11
C ARG A 358 -16.98 -9.89 28.59
N SER A 359 -16.25 -10.16 29.66
CA SER A 359 -16.09 -11.50 30.25
C SER A 359 -17.30 -11.97 31.06
N THR A 360 -18.26 -11.09 31.38
CA THR A 360 -19.44 -11.42 32.20
C THR A 360 -20.70 -11.74 31.38
N THR A 361 -20.61 -11.74 30.04
CA THR A 361 -21.75 -12.02 29.15
C THR A 361 -21.57 -13.36 28.45
N THR A 362 -21.82 -14.47 29.16
CA THR A 362 -21.93 -15.82 28.56
C THR A 362 -23.38 -16.05 28.12
N PRO A 363 -23.66 -16.54 26.89
CA PRO A 363 -25.02 -16.90 26.49
C PRO A 363 -25.45 -18.21 27.18
N ALA A 364 -26.62 -18.20 27.81
CA ALA A 364 -27.25 -19.39 28.37
C ALA A 364 -27.61 -20.39 27.25
N SER A 365 -27.28 -21.66 27.47
CA SER A 365 -27.59 -22.79 26.60
C SER A 365 -29.10 -22.95 26.43
N VAL A 366 -29.56 -23.13 25.19
CA VAL A 366 -30.89 -23.68 24.91
C VAL A 366 -30.72 -25.19 24.73
N ALA A 367 -31.25 -25.94 25.70
CA ALA A 367 -31.54 -27.35 25.57
C ALA A 367 -33.06 -27.51 25.43
N ALA A 368 -33.49 -28.09 24.31
CA ALA A 368 -34.68 -28.92 24.14
C ALA A 368 -34.59 -29.57 22.76
#